data_AF-A0A538KMG3-F1
#
_entry.id   AF-A0A538KMG3-F1
#
_cell.length_a   1.000
_cell.length_b   1.000
_cell.length_c   1.000
_cell.angle_alpha   90.00
_cell.angle_beta   90.00
_cell.angle_gamma   90.00
#
_symmetry.space_group_name_H-M   'P 1'
#
loop_
_entity.id
_entity.type
_entity.pdbx_description
1 polymer ?
#
loop_
_entity_poly.entity_id
_entity_poly.type
_entity_poly.pdbx_seq_one_letter_code
_entity_poly.pdbx_strand_id
1 'polypeptide(L)' 'MPSQKQRAAARKNVKQAQRGARQKQTLKKLSRSTRTALGKEASAVRRGDQPTRKELEAQARKLNIRGRSKMGKSELKRAV' A
#
# COMPACT_ATOMS: atom_id res chain seq x y z
N MET A 1 -17.77 3.66 16.61
CA MET A 1 -17.91 2.35 15.93
C MET A 1 -18.60 2.55 14.58
N PRO A 2 -18.14 1.93 13.48
CA PRO A 2 -18.79 2.08 12.18
C PRO A 2 -20.16 1.38 12.17
N SER A 3 -21.16 2.02 11.56
CA SER A 3 -22.53 1.53 11.44
C SER A 3 -22.64 0.30 10.53
N GLN A 4 -23.74 -0.45 10.62
CA GLN A 4 -23.98 -1.62 9.75
C GLN A 4 -23.97 -1.23 8.26
N LYS A 5 -24.57 -0.09 7.91
CA LYS A 5 -24.55 0.46 6.54
C LYS A 5 -23.13 0.73 6.05
N GLN A 6 -22.27 1.31 6.90
CA GLN A 6 -20.87 1.57 6.56
C GLN A 6 -20.09 0.26 6.37
N ARG A 7 -20.30 -0.74 7.23
CA ARG A 7 -19.67 -2.06 7.10
C ARG A 7 -20.11 -2.77 5.81
N ALA A 8 -21.39 -2.70 5.45
CA ALA A 8 -21.92 -3.27 4.22
C ALA A 8 -21.32 -2.61 2.97
N ALA A 9 -21.23 -1.28 2.95
CA ALA A 9 -20.60 -0.53 1.87
C ALA A 9 -19.12 -0.90 1.72
N ALA A 10 -18.36 -0.97 2.82
CA ALA A 10 -16.96 -1.37 2.81
C ALA A 10 -16.77 -2.77 2.20
N ARG A 11 -17.62 -3.75 2.59
CA ARG A 11 -17.59 -5.10 2.01
C ARG A 11 -17.86 -5.09 0.50
N LYS A 12 -18.83 -4.30 0.04
CA LYS A 12 -19.15 -4.14 -1.40
C LYS A 12 -17.96 -3.56 -2.18
N ASN A 13 -17.33 -2.51 -1.64
CA ASN A 13 -16.18 -1.85 -2.26
C ASN A 13 -14.98 -2.80 -2.38
N VAL A 14 -14.68 -3.57 -1.34
CA VAL A 14 -13.62 -4.59 -1.39
C VAL A 14 -13.89 -5.64 -2.46
N LYS A 15 -15.13 -6.15 -2.54
CA LYS A 15 -15.52 -7.12 -3.58
C LYS A 15 -15.37 -6.54 -4.99
N GLN A 16 -15.77 -5.29 -5.21
CA GLN A 16 -15.62 -4.61 -6.50
C GLN A 16 -14.14 -4.44 -6.88
N ALA A 17 -13.30 -4.02 -5.95
CA ALA A 17 -11.86 -3.89 -6.16
C ALA A 17 -11.22 -5.25 -6.49
N GLN A 18 -11.59 -6.31 -5.77
CA GLN A 18 -11.12 -7.68 -6.06
C GLN A 18 -11.52 -8.15 -7.45
N ARG A 19 -12.77 -7.89 -7.88
CA ARG A 19 -13.24 -8.20 -9.24
C ARG A 19 -12.42 -7.46 -10.30
N GLY A 20 -12.21 -6.16 -10.11
CA GLY A 20 -11.38 -5.35 -11.01
C GLY A 20 -9.94 -5.86 -11.09
N ALA A 21 -9.31 -6.19 -9.97
CA ALA A 21 -7.97 -6.75 -9.93
C ALA A 21 -7.87 -8.09 -10.67
N ARG A 22 -8.84 -9.00 -10.46
CA ARG A 22 -8.92 -10.30 -11.15
C ARG A 22 -9.10 -10.16 -12.66
N GLN A 23 -9.88 -9.16 -13.10
CA GLN A 23 -10.11 -8.89 -14.51
C GLN A 23 -8.88 -8.26 -15.19
N LYS A 24 -8.26 -7.26 -14.55
CA LYS A 24 -7.16 -6.50 -15.16
C LYS A 24 -5.82 -7.22 -15.11
N GLN A 25 -5.60 -8.04 -14.07
CA GLN A 25 -4.38 -8.83 -13.84
C GLN A 25 -3.09 -8.01 -14.06
N THR A 26 -3.08 -6.76 -13.59
CA THR A 26 -2.03 -5.78 -13.89
C THR A 26 -0.63 -6.29 -13.58
N LEU A 27 -0.45 -6.97 -12.45
CA LEU A 27 0.83 -7.57 -12.08
C LEU A 27 1.35 -8.55 -13.13
N LYS A 28 0.48 -9.38 -13.75
CA LYS A 28 0.90 -10.34 -14.77
C LYS A 28 1.39 -9.69 -16.06
N LYS A 29 0.90 -8.48 -16.36
CA LYS A 29 1.28 -7.70 -17.55
C LYS A 29 2.62 -6.96 -17.39
N LEU A 30 3.18 -6.93 -16.17
CA LEU A 30 4.48 -6.32 -15.92
C LEU A 30 5.63 -7.25 -16.33
N SER A 31 6.76 -6.65 -16.71
CA SER A 31 8.01 -7.39 -17.00
C SER A 31 8.43 -8.28 -15.82
N ARG A 32 9.15 -9.36 -16.12
CA ARG A 32 9.62 -10.32 -15.10
C ARG A 32 10.45 -9.62 -14.03
N SER A 33 11.38 -8.75 -14.43
CA SER A 33 12.22 -7.97 -13.50
C SER A 33 11.40 -7.14 -12.52
N THR A 34 10.40 -6.42 -13.02
CA THR A 34 9.51 -5.58 -12.19
C THR A 34 8.71 -6.41 -11.20
N ARG A 35 8.10 -7.52 -11.64
CA ARG A 35 7.37 -8.43 -10.75
C ARG A 35 8.25 -8.99 -9.65
N THR A 36 9.47 -9.41 -9.98
CA THR A 36 10.42 -9.96 -9.01
C THR A 36 10.84 -8.89 -7.99
N ALA A 37 11.12 -7.67 -8.43
CA ALA A 37 11.47 -6.57 -7.52
C ALA A 37 10.35 -6.26 -6.54
N LEU A 38 9.11 -6.13 -7.03
CA LEU A 38 7.92 -5.91 -6.18
C LEU A 38 7.71 -7.07 -5.19
N GLY A 39 7.92 -8.31 -5.62
CA GLY A 39 7.80 -9.49 -4.75
C GLY A 39 8.85 -9.54 -3.65
N LYS A 40 10.11 -9.19 -3.96
CA LYS A 40 11.19 -9.07 -2.97
C LYS A 40 10.88 -7.99 -1.94
N GLU A 41 10.43 -6.83 -2.39
CA GLU A 41 10.05 -5.73 -1.49
C GLU A 41 8.88 -6.12 -0.58
N ALA A 42 7.82 -6.73 -1.14
CA ALA A 42 6.68 -7.18 -0.36
C ALA A 42 7.08 -8.23 0.69
N SER A 43 8.01 -9.12 0.34
CA SER A 43 8.52 -10.14 1.27
C SER A 43 9.36 -9.53 2.40
N ALA A 44 10.23 -8.55 2.10
CA ALA A 44 11.00 -7.85 3.11
C ALA A 44 10.10 -7.12 4.12
N VAL A 45 9.04 -6.46 3.65
CA VAL A 45 8.05 -5.84 4.53
C VAL A 45 7.32 -6.88 5.38
N ARG A 46 6.91 -8.01 4.78
CA ARG A 46 6.21 -9.07 5.52
C ARG A 46 7.08 -9.71 6.61
N ARG A 47 8.38 -9.82 6.40
CA ARG A 47 9.33 -10.30 7.42
C ARG A 47 9.64 -9.27 8.51
N GLY A 48 9.31 -8.00 8.27
CA GLY A 48 9.66 -6.90 9.18
C GLY A 48 11.01 -6.25 8.89
N ASP A 49 11.77 -6.73 7.90
CA ASP A 49 13.09 -6.18 7.52
C ASP A 49 13.02 -4.75 6.97
N GLN A 50 11.84 -4.33 6.52
CA GLN A 50 11.61 -3.02 5.91
C GLN A 50 10.27 -2.43 6.38
N PRO A 51 10.23 -1.13 6.71
CA PRO A 51 9.00 -0.50 7.16
C PRO A 51 7.97 -0.42 6.02
N THR A 52 6.71 -0.52 6.40
CA THR A 52 5.55 -0.22 5.56
C THR A 52 5.50 1.28 5.23
N ARG A 53 4.81 1.64 4.13
CA ARG A 53 4.52 3.06 3.83
C ARG A 53 3.86 3.76 5.02
N LYS A 54 2.93 3.07 5.69
CA LYS A 54 2.15 3.63 6.80
C LYS A 54 3.02 3.95 8.02
N GLU A 55 3.99 3.08 8.33
CA GLU A 55 4.94 3.33 9.41
C GLU A 55 5.85 4.51 9.10
N LEU A 56 6.35 4.60 7.87
CA LEU A 56 7.14 5.75 7.42
C LEU A 56 6.33 7.05 7.44
N GLU A 57 5.06 7.00 7.00
CA GLU A 57 4.15 8.15 7.08
C GLU A 57 3.90 8.58 8.53
N ALA A 58 3.77 7.61 9.45
CA ALA A 58 3.60 7.88 10.87
C ALA A 58 4.86 8.51 11.49
N GLN A 59 6.05 8.05 11.10
CA GLN A 59 7.33 8.67 11.49
C GLN A 59 7.43 10.10 10.93
N ALA A 60 7.14 10.29 9.65
CA ALA A 60 7.14 11.60 8.99
C ALA A 60 6.15 12.57 9.64
N ARG A 61 5.02 12.07 10.15
CA ARG A 61 4.07 12.84 10.95
C ARG A 61 4.69 13.32 12.27
N LYS A 62 5.44 12.46 12.97
CA LYS A 62 6.13 12.86 14.22
C LYS A 62 7.16 13.96 13.96
N LEU A 63 7.81 13.92 12.80
CA LEU A 63 8.78 14.94 12.36
C LEU A 63 8.13 16.18 11.71
N ASN A 64 6.80 16.29 11.69
CA ASN A 64 6.06 17.41 11.08
C ASN A 64 6.37 17.65 9.59
N ILE A 65 6.72 16.61 8.83
CA ILE A 65 7.02 16.71 7.40
C ILE A 65 5.74 17.07 6.62
N ARG A 66 5.77 18.20 5.92
CA ARG A 66 4.66 18.65 5.08
C ARG A 66 4.56 17.79 3.82
N GLY A 67 3.35 17.56 3.32
CA GLY A 67 3.13 16.74 2.12
C GLY A 67 3.25 15.22 2.32
N ARG A 68 3.66 14.73 3.50
CA ARG A 68 3.83 13.28 3.82
C ARG A 68 2.69 12.36 3.36
N SER A 69 1.43 12.82 3.41
CA SER A 69 0.26 12.01 3.05
C SER A 69 0.15 11.76 1.55
N LYS A 70 0.76 12.62 0.73
CA LYS A 70 0.86 12.48 -0.72
C LYS A 70 2.10 11.72 -1.16
N MET A 71 3.11 11.60 -0.28
CA MET A 71 4.35 10.91 -0.60
C MET A 71 4.15 9.40 -0.77
N GLY A 72 4.84 8.85 -1.76
CA GLY A 72 5.04 7.43 -1.97
C GLY A 72 6.00 6.83 -0.93
N LYS A 73 6.12 5.51 -0.91
CA LYS A 73 6.97 4.81 0.07
C LYS A 73 8.46 5.20 -0.05
N SER A 74 8.97 5.32 -1.28
CA SER A 74 10.37 5.69 -1.54
C SER A 74 10.67 7.16 -1.23
N GLU A 75 9.69 8.05 -1.37
CA GLU A 75 9.79 9.45 -0.98
C GLU A 75 9.78 9.58 0.54
N LEU A 76 8.87 8.87 1.20
CA LEU A 76 8.83 8.82 2.66
C LEU A 76 10.15 8.30 3.22
N LYS A 77 10.70 7.19 2.72
CA LYS A 77 12.02 6.67 3.15
C LYS A 77 13.18 7.67 3.03
N ARG A 78 13.07 8.64 2.13
CA ARG A 78 14.10 9.68 1.94
C ARG A 78 13.87 10.89 2.85
N ALA A 79 12.66 11.06 3.37
CA ALA A 79 12.24 12.22 4.13
C ALA A 79 12.33 11.99 5.66
N VAL A 80 12.12 10.76 6.13
CA VAL A 80 12.35 10.33 7.53
C VAL A 80 13.76 9.79 7.71
#